data_AF-A0A7V6CRH1-F1
#
_entry.id   AF-A0A7V6CRH1-F1
#
_cell.length_a   1.000
_cell.length_b   1.000
_cell.length_c   1.000
_cell.angle_alpha   90.00
_cell.angle_beta   90.00
_cell.angle_gamma   90.00
#
_symmetry.space_group_name_H-M   'P 1'
#
loop_
_entity.id
_entity.type
_entity.pdbx_description
1 polymer ?
#
loop_
_entity_poly.entity_id
_entity_poly.type
_entity_poly.pdbx_seq_one_letter_code
_entity_poly.pdbx_strand_id
1 'polypeptide(L)'
;MARWACLMWVAGLLVGQGMAQTIPPDKERVFDRKAPNVRLVDATGREFRLHDLRGKPVILSPIYTGCPSACIAITSSLRKVIPQVGVPGKDFWVLSLTFNPKERDADIRAFQRQYRIVEDG
;
A
#
# COMPACT_ATOMS: atom_id res chain seq x y z
N MET A 1 10.36 10.98 -50.20
CA MET A 1 11.14 10.63 -49.00
C MET A 1 10.48 11.10 -47.68
N ALA A 2 9.13 11.11 -47.58
CA ALA A 2 8.41 11.62 -46.39
C ALA A 2 7.34 10.64 -45.83
N ARG A 3 7.30 9.40 -46.33
CA ARG A 3 6.32 8.37 -45.88
C ARG A 3 6.88 7.42 -44.81
N TRP A 4 8.19 7.35 -44.64
CA TRP A 4 8.84 6.43 -43.69
C TRP A 4 8.99 7.04 -42.29
N ALA A 5 9.06 8.36 -42.17
CA ALA A 5 9.16 9.06 -40.89
C ALA A 5 7.92 8.91 -40.00
N CYS A 6 6.73 8.66 -40.57
CA CYS A 6 5.49 8.51 -39.82
C CYS A 6 5.37 7.13 -39.13
N LEU A 7 5.96 6.08 -39.73
CA LEU A 7 5.92 4.71 -39.18
C LEU A 7 6.81 4.53 -37.95
N MET A 8 7.92 5.27 -37.85
CA MET A 8 8.80 5.21 -36.68
C MET A 8 8.24 5.92 -35.44
N TRP A 9 7.26 6.82 -35.60
CA TRP A 9 6.62 7.49 -34.47
C TRP A 9 5.58 6.59 -33.77
N VAL A 10 4.89 5.73 -34.52
CA VAL A 10 3.86 4.82 -33.97
C VAL A 10 4.50 3.65 -33.20
N ALA A 11 5.65 3.14 -33.65
CA ALA A 11 6.33 2.03 -32.99
C ALA A 11 6.94 2.42 -31.62
N GLY A 12 7.36 3.68 -31.44
CA GLY A 12 7.95 4.15 -30.19
C GLY A 12 6.96 4.26 -29.02
N LEU A 13 5.67 4.49 -29.30
CA LEU A 13 4.66 4.65 -28.25
C LEU A 13 4.23 3.33 -27.57
N LEU A 14 4.49 2.18 -28.19
CA LEU A 14 4.04 0.88 -27.64
C LEU A 14 5.02 0.25 -26.65
N VAL A 15 6.27 0.74 -26.54
CA VAL A 15 7.33 0.12 -25.72
C VAL A 15 7.43 0.74 -24.31
N GLY A 16 6.64 1.79 -24.02
CA GLY A 16 6.89 2.68 -22.87
C GLY A 16 6.28 2.33 -21.51
N GLN A 17 5.51 1.25 -21.31
CA GLN A 17 4.72 1.06 -20.07
C GLN A 17 5.06 -0.19 -19.23
N GLY A 18 6.18 -0.86 -19.52
CA GLY A 18 6.47 -2.20 -18.97
C GLY A 18 7.36 -2.29 -17.74
N MET A 19 7.73 -1.20 -17.06
CA MET A 19 8.71 -1.25 -15.96
C MET A 19 8.05 -0.92 -14.61
N ALA A 20 7.12 -1.76 -14.18
CA ALA A 20 6.88 -1.90 -12.75
C ALA A 20 8.11 -2.60 -12.16
N GLN A 21 8.82 -1.92 -11.26
CA GLN A 21 10.12 -2.34 -10.75
C GLN A 21 10.06 -3.75 -10.14
N THR A 22 10.76 -4.70 -10.75
CA THR A 22 10.89 -6.12 -10.32
C THR A 22 12.21 -6.40 -9.61
N ILE A 23 12.96 -5.39 -9.17
CA ILE A 23 14.14 -5.61 -8.34
C ILE A 23 13.65 -5.91 -6.92
N PRO A 24 13.72 -7.17 -6.44
CA PRO A 24 13.34 -7.47 -5.07
C PRO A 24 14.27 -6.73 -4.10
N PRO A 25 13.78 -6.36 -2.91
CA PRO A 25 14.65 -5.79 -1.89
C PRO A 25 15.79 -6.78 -1.57
N ASP A 26 16.98 -6.23 -1.39
CA ASP A 26 18.15 -6.94 -0.88
C ASP A 26 17.79 -7.61 0.46
N LYS A 27 17.85 -8.94 0.48
CA LYS A 27 17.36 -9.73 1.60
C LYS A 27 18.26 -9.53 2.83
N GLU A 28 19.57 -9.48 2.64
CA GLU A 28 20.53 -9.24 3.71
C GLU A 28 20.30 -7.90 4.42
N ARG A 29 19.73 -6.90 3.73
CA ARG A 29 19.40 -5.59 4.32
C ARG A 29 18.09 -5.56 5.11
N VAL A 30 17.15 -6.47 4.82
CA VAL A 30 15.77 -6.40 5.33
C VAL A 30 15.45 -7.51 6.32
N PHE A 31 15.99 -8.72 6.13
CA PHE A 31 15.81 -9.83 7.07
C PHE A 31 16.57 -9.56 8.39
N ASP A 32 16.07 -10.13 9.49
CA ASP A 32 16.57 -9.94 10.88
C ASP A 32 16.60 -8.51 11.44
N ARG A 33 15.96 -7.55 10.75
CA ARG A 33 15.69 -6.21 11.30
C ARG A 33 14.43 -6.22 12.17
N LYS A 34 14.54 -5.68 13.38
CA LYS A 34 13.39 -5.49 14.26
C LYS A 34 12.66 -4.19 13.92
N ALA A 35 11.36 -4.29 13.63
CA ALA A 35 10.51 -3.11 13.52
C ALA A 35 10.49 -2.34 14.86
N PRO A 36 10.48 -1.00 14.84
CA PRO A 36 10.50 -0.19 16.05
C PRO A 36 9.20 -0.31 16.85
N ASN A 37 9.24 -0.05 18.16
CA ASN A 37 8.05 0.00 18.99
C ASN A 37 7.45 1.40 19.01
N VAL A 38 6.77 1.80 17.93
CA VAL A 38 6.17 3.14 17.82
C VAL A 38 4.72 3.15 18.28
N ARG A 39 4.28 4.29 18.85
CA ARG A 39 2.87 4.57 19.13
C ARG A 39 2.18 5.00 17.84
N LEU A 40 1.01 4.44 17.58
CA LEU A 40 0.16 4.71 16.44
C LEU A 40 -1.26 5.01 16.91
N VAL A 41 -2.02 5.71 16.08
CA VAL A 41 -3.43 6.02 16.30
C VAL A 41 -4.20 5.53 15.09
N ASP A 42 -5.24 4.72 15.31
CA ASP A 42 -6.09 4.24 14.22
C ASP A 42 -7.19 5.23 13.84
N ALA A 43 -8.00 4.86 12.84
CA ALA A 43 -9.06 5.72 12.32
C ALA A 43 -10.22 5.94 13.31
N THR A 44 -10.32 5.13 14.37
CA THR A 44 -11.29 5.32 15.46
C THR A 44 -10.78 6.24 16.57
N GLY A 45 -9.50 6.64 16.49
CA GLY A 45 -8.83 7.41 17.53
C GLY A 45 -8.23 6.54 18.63
N ARG A 46 -8.25 5.21 18.49
CA ARG A 46 -7.64 4.30 19.45
C ARG A 46 -6.13 4.32 19.28
N GLU A 47 -5.43 4.54 20.39
CA GLU A 47 -3.99 4.44 20.46
C GLU A 47 -3.55 2.99 20.66
N PHE A 48 -2.50 2.58 19.96
CA PHE A 48 -1.84 1.29 20.15
C PHE A 48 -0.35 1.40 19.84
N ARG A 49 0.41 0.36 20.18
CA ARG A 49 1.82 0.24 19.81
C ARG A 49 2.00 -0.79 18.71
N LEU A 50 2.95 -0.58 17.80
CA LEU A 50 3.21 -1.54 16.73
C LEU A 50 3.53 -2.94 17.26
N HIS A 51 4.17 -3.05 18.42
CA HIS A 51 4.48 -4.34 19.04
C HIS A 51 3.26 -5.05 19.64
N ASP A 52 2.13 -4.39 19.80
CA ASP A 52 0.88 -5.02 20.25
C ASP A 52 0.33 -5.96 19.17
N LEU A 53 0.73 -5.78 17.90
CA LEU A 53 0.36 -6.63 16.77
C LEU A 53 1.25 -7.88 16.60
N ARG A 54 2.20 -8.12 17.51
CA ARG A 54 3.12 -9.27 17.44
C ARG A 54 2.39 -10.60 17.53
N GLY A 55 3.10 -11.66 17.12
CA GLY A 55 2.59 -13.03 17.09
C GLY A 55 1.94 -13.42 15.76
N LYS A 56 1.69 -12.44 14.88
CA LYS A 56 1.19 -12.65 13.51
C LYS A 56 1.95 -11.76 12.52
N PRO A 57 2.08 -12.16 11.25
CA PRO A 57 2.59 -11.28 10.21
C PRO A 57 1.76 -9.99 10.11
N VAL A 58 2.43 -8.87 9.79
CA VAL A 58 1.77 -7.59 9.53
C VAL A 58 2.08 -7.18 8.09
N ILE A 59 1.04 -7.07 7.27
CA ILE A 59 1.12 -6.47 5.93
C ILE A 59 1.05 -4.96 6.13
N LEU A 60 2.18 -4.28 5.94
CA LEU A 60 2.27 -2.82 5.99
C LEU A 60 2.05 -2.24 4.59
N SER A 61 1.07 -1.34 4.46
CA SER A 61 0.78 -0.61 3.22
C SER A 61 0.91 0.90 3.47
N PRO A 62 2.10 1.49 3.24
CA PRO A 62 2.28 2.93 3.35
C PRO A 62 1.49 3.66 2.25
N ILE A 63 0.63 4.59 2.66
CA ILE A 63 -0.19 5.42 1.76
C ILE A 63 -0.23 6.86 2.29
N TYR A 64 -0.97 7.74 1.61
CA TYR A 64 -1.50 8.98 2.17
C TYR A 64 -2.84 9.26 1.47
N THR A 65 -3.78 9.91 2.14
CA THR A 65 -5.18 9.93 1.71
C THR A 65 -5.42 10.78 0.47
N GLY A 66 -4.59 11.81 0.25
CA GLY A 66 -4.63 12.69 -0.93
C GLY A 66 -3.91 12.17 -2.17
N CYS A 67 -3.51 10.90 -2.19
CA CYS A 67 -2.71 10.31 -3.26
C CYS A 67 -3.55 10.02 -4.51
N PRO A 68 -3.22 10.60 -5.68
CA PRO A 68 -4.11 10.55 -6.85
C PRO A 68 -4.05 9.25 -7.65
N SER A 69 -3.06 8.39 -7.43
CA SER A 69 -2.82 7.22 -8.32
C SER A 69 -2.39 5.95 -7.58
N ALA A 70 -1.10 5.82 -7.25
CA ALA A 70 -0.50 4.56 -6.80
C ALA A 70 -1.19 3.98 -5.56
N CYS A 71 -1.52 4.83 -4.59
CA CYS A 71 -2.15 4.40 -3.35
C CYS A 71 -3.53 3.77 -3.60
N ILE A 72 -4.28 4.28 -4.58
CA ILE A 72 -5.57 3.73 -4.98
C ILE A 72 -5.40 2.33 -5.58
N ALA A 73 -4.41 2.17 -6.45
CA ALA A 73 -4.10 0.88 -7.08
C ALA A 73 -3.66 -0.17 -6.03
N ILE A 74 -2.82 0.23 -5.07
CA ILE A 74 -2.36 -0.63 -3.98
C ILE A 74 -3.54 -1.05 -3.09
N THR A 75 -4.34 -0.10 -2.61
CA THR A 75 -5.52 -0.39 -1.78
C THR A 75 -6.52 -1.30 -2.49
N SER A 76 -6.78 -1.06 -3.78
CA SER A 76 -7.65 -1.91 -4.59
C SER A 76 -7.10 -3.34 -4.72
N SER A 77 -5.80 -3.47 -4.97
CA SER A 77 -5.13 -4.77 -5.08
C SER A 77 -5.18 -5.55 -3.77
N LEU A 78 -4.92 -4.89 -2.64
CA LEU A 78 -5.04 -5.51 -1.32
C LEU A 78 -6.47 -5.98 -1.04
N ARG A 79 -7.48 -5.14 -1.30
CA ARG A 79 -8.89 -5.54 -1.13
C ARG A 79 -9.28 -6.76 -1.96
N LYS A 80 -8.71 -6.90 -3.15
CA LYS A 80 -8.95 -8.06 -4.03
C LYS A 80 -8.28 -9.33 -3.50
N VAL A 81 -7.06 -9.22 -2.98
CA VAL A 81 -6.21 -10.38 -2.64
C VAL A 81 -6.41 -10.87 -1.21
N ILE A 82 -6.65 -9.97 -0.25
CA ILE A 82 -6.79 -10.32 1.18
C ILE A 82 -7.77 -11.50 1.41
N PRO A 83 -8.99 -11.50 0.84
CA PRO A 83 -9.94 -12.60 1.05
C PRO A 83 -9.47 -13.95 0.51
N GLN A 84 -8.45 -13.97 -0.35
CA GLN A 84 -7.92 -15.19 -0.98
C GLN A 84 -6.76 -15.81 -0.19
N VAL A 85 -6.12 -15.04 0.69
CA VAL A 85 -4.87 -15.44 1.37
C VAL A 85 -5.04 -15.67 2.87
N GLY A 86 -6.14 -15.23 3.46
CA GLY A 86 -6.48 -15.51 4.85
C GLY A 86 -7.41 -14.46 5.46
N VAL A 87 -7.55 -14.51 6.78
CA VAL A 87 -8.48 -13.66 7.53
C VAL A 87 -7.69 -12.62 8.34
N PRO A 88 -7.85 -11.31 8.08
CA PRO A 88 -7.30 -10.25 8.91
C PRO A 88 -7.66 -10.41 10.39
N GLY A 89 -6.72 -10.10 11.28
CA GLY A 89 -6.85 -10.27 12.73
C GLY A 89 -6.73 -11.72 13.20
N LYS A 90 -6.92 -12.73 12.34
CA LYS A 90 -6.71 -14.15 12.65
C LYS A 90 -5.35 -14.66 12.15
N ASP A 91 -5.07 -14.50 10.87
CA ASP A 91 -3.87 -15.07 10.21
C ASP A 91 -2.76 -14.03 10.06
N PHE A 92 -3.12 -12.77 9.84
CA PHE A 92 -2.22 -11.63 9.71
C PHE A 92 -2.95 -10.32 10.04
N TRP A 93 -2.19 -9.24 10.24
CA TRP A 93 -2.73 -7.88 10.32
C TRP A 93 -2.51 -7.14 9.00
N VAL A 94 -3.39 -6.20 8.68
CA VAL A 94 -3.20 -5.28 7.55
C VAL A 94 -3.19 -3.86 8.09
N LEU A 95 -2.04 -3.19 7.98
CA LEU A 95 -1.86 -1.83 8.46
C LEU A 95 -1.67 -0.89 7.27
N SER A 96 -2.72 -0.14 6.91
CA SER A 96 -2.60 0.98 5.97
C SER A 96 -2.16 2.22 6.74
N LEU A 97 -0.88 2.58 6.61
CA LEU A 97 -0.26 3.65 7.40
C LEU A 97 -0.12 4.91 6.55
N THR A 98 -0.68 6.03 7.00
CA THR A 98 -0.37 7.32 6.38
C THR A 98 1.04 7.77 6.72
N PHE A 99 1.81 8.18 5.72
CA PHE A 99 3.10 8.86 5.92
C PHE A 99 3.01 10.39 5.90
N ASN A 100 1.81 10.95 5.71
CA ASN A 100 1.59 12.40 5.72
C ASN A 100 1.24 12.87 7.15
N PRO A 101 2.12 13.60 7.85
CA PRO A 101 1.91 13.99 9.25
C PRO A 101 0.80 15.04 9.45
N LYS A 102 0.31 15.65 8.37
CA LYS A 102 -0.78 16.63 8.42
C LYS A 102 -2.15 15.96 8.49
N GLU A 103 -2.24 14.70 8.07
CA GLU A 103 -3.50 13.95 8.09
C GLU A 103 -3.92 13.65 9.53
N ARG A 104 -5.23 13.53 9.71
CA ARG A 104 -5.90 13.21 10.97
C ARG A 104 -6.82 12.00 10.77
N ASP A 105 -7.36 11.53 11.89
CA ASP A 105 -8.34 10.44 11.96
C ASP A 105 -9.51 10.63 10.97
N ALA A 106 -10.01 11.86 10.79
CA ALA A 106 -11.07 12.18 9.85
C ALA A 106 -10.70 11.91 8.38
N ASP A 107 -9.47 12.23 7.98
CA ASP A 107 -8.97 12.01 6.62
C ASP A 107 -8.84 10.50 6.34
N ILE A 108 -8.31 9.77 7.31
CA ILE A 108 -8.14 8.30 7.23
C ILE A 108 -9.51 7.63 7.12
N ARG A 109 -10.49 8.03 7.95
CA ARG A 109 -11.87 7.52 7.86
C ARG A 109 -12.51 7.83 6.52
N ALA A 110 -12.28 9.02 5.96
CA ALA A 110 -12.80 9.37 4.64
C ALA A 110 -12.23 8.43 3.55
N PHE A 111 -10.92 8.17 3.60
CA PHE A 111 -10.26 7.23 2.70
C PHE A 111 -10.80 5.79 2.87
N GLN A 112 -10.93 5.30 4.10
CA GLN A 112 -11.50 3.98 4.37
C GLN A 112 -12.91 3.83 3.79
N ARG A 113 -13.79 4.84 3.96
CA ARG A 113 -15.15 4.83 3.39
C ARG A 113 -15.12 4.84 1.87
N GLN A 114 -14.35 5.74 1.28
CA GLN A 114 -14.26 5.90 -0.18
C GLN A 114 -13.78 4.60 -0.84
N TYR A 115 -12.77 3.97 -0.26
CA TYR A 115 -12.17 2.75 -0.80
C TYR A 115 -12.64 1.48 -0.12
N ARG A 116 -13.70 1.52 0.69
CA ARG A 116 -14.34 0.38 1.38
C ARG A 116 -13.32 -0.56 2.02
N ILE A 117 -12.41 0.01 2.80
CA ILE A 117 -11.49 -0.75 3.64
C ILE A 117 -12.29 -1.18 4.87
N VAL A 118 -12.49 -2.49 5.03
CA VAL A 118 -13.25 -3.07 6.13
C VAL A 118 -12.38 -3.01 7.39
N GLU A 119 -12.90 -2.44 8.48
CA GLU A 119 -12.25 -2.54 9.79
C GLU A 119 -12.66 -3.88 10.41
N ASP A 120 -11.78 -4.86 10.29
CA ASP A 120 -11.96 -6.17 10.92
C ASP A 120 -11.31 -6.15 12.32
N GLY A 121 -12.06 -5.65 13.32
CA GLY A 121 -11.79 -5.88 14.76
C GLY A 121 -10.87 -4.89 15.46
#